data_AF-A0A2V3JES7-F1
#
_entry.id   AF-A0A2V3JES7-F1
#
_cell.length_a   1.000
_cell.length_b   1.000
_cell.length_c   1.000
_cell.angle_alpha   90.00
_cell.angle_beta   90.00
_cell.angle_gamma   90.00
#
_symmetry.space_group_name_H-M   'P 1'
#
loop_
_entity.id
_entity.type
_entity.pdbx_description
1 polymer ?
#
loop_
_entity_poly.entity_id
_entity_poly.type
_entity_poly.pdbx_seq_one_letter_code
_entity_poly.pdbx_strand_id
1 'polypeptide(L)'
;MREEEEERIKKDIALFEESITELGEGDWEVLELARAYCEDARYYLAKGDYFTAFGCINYAHGLIDGIKGVIEFVRRQQSQPR
;
A
#
# COMPACT_ATOMS: atom_id res chain seq x y z
N MET A 1 -22.59 5.05 -8.84
CA MET A 1 -21.38 5.36 -9.63
C MET A 1 -20.34 6.08 -8.79
N ARG A 2 -20.41 7.40 -8.55
CA ARG A 2 -19.36 8.11 -7.76
C ARG A 2 -19.25 7.68 -6.29
N GLU A 3 -20.37 7.38 -5.63
CA GLU A 3 -20.36 6.87 -4.24
C GLU A 3 -19.71 5.48 -4.12
N GLU A 4 -19.87 4.61 -5.13
CA GLU A 4 -19.26 3.27 -5.10
C GLU A 4 -17.74 3.32 -5.29
N GLU A 5 -17.27 4.26 -6.12
CA GLU A 5 -15.84 4.52 -6.33
C GLU A 5 -15.19 5.06 -5.05
N GLU A 6 -15.86 6.01 -4.39
CA GLU A 6 -15.40 6.58 -3.12
C GLU A 6 -15.29 5.52 -2.02
N GLU A 7 -16.33 4.72 -1.81
CA GLU A 7 -16.33 3.68 -0.78
C GLU A 7 -15.27 2.59 -1.03
N ARG A 8 -15.03 2.25 -2.31
CA ARG A 8 -13.96 1.34 -2.68
C ARG A 8 -12.59 1.90 -2.30
N ILE A 9 -12.30 3.16 -2.63
CA ILE A 9 -11.00 3.79 -2.34
C ILE A 9 -10.79 3.89 -0.83
N LYS A 10 -11.82 4.25 -0.05
CA LYS A 10 -11.75 4.25 1.42
C LYS A 10 -11.39 2.87 1.99
N LYS A 11 -12.01 1.82 1.44
CA LYS A 11 -11.71 0.44 1.83
C LYS A 11 -10.27 0.07 1.48
N ASP A 12 -9.80 0.44 0.30
CA ASP A 12 -8.42 0.16 -0.14
C ASP A 12 -7.39 0.92 0.72
N ILE A 13 -7.71 2.14 1.18
CA ILE A 13 -6.90 2.88 2.16
C ILE A 13 -6.84 2.14 3.50
N ALA A 14 -7.97 1.68 4.03
CA ALA A 14 -7.98 0.94 5.30
C ALA A 14 -7.16 -0.36 5.23
N LEU A 15 -7.28 -1.11 4.12
CA LEU A 15 -6.49 -2.32 3.87
C LEU A 15 -4.99 -2.04 3.78
N PHE A 16 -4.61 -0.88 3.24
CA PHE A 16 -3.21 -0.45 3.20
C PHE A 16 -2.67 -0.20 4.62
N GLU A 17 -3.44 0.51 5.45
CA GLU A 17 -3.05 0.81 6.85
C GLU A 17 -2.91 -0.45 7.70
N GLU A 18 -3.77 -1.44 7.50
CA GLU A 18 -3.62 -2.76 8.11
C GLU A 18 -2.32 -3.44 7.64
N SER A 19 -2.06 -3.43 6.32
CA SER A 19 -0.87 -4.05 5.72
C SER A 19 0.45 -3.44 6.20
N ILE A 20 0.52 -2.12 6.39
CA ILE A 20 1.74 -1.46 6.87
C ILE A 20 2.00 -1.78 8.34
N THR A 21 0.94 -1.98 9.11
CA THR A 21 1.02 -2.33 10.54
C THR A 21 1.56 -3.75 10.70
N GLU A 22 1.14 -4.69 9.84
CA GLU A 22 1.65 -6.06 9.83
C GLU A 22 3.12 -6.17 9.42
N LEU A 23 3.58 -5.30 8.51
CA LEU A 23 4.96 -5.32 8.02
C LEU A 23 5.97 -4.95 9.13
N GLY A 24 5.52 -4.21 10.14
CA GLY A 24 6.33 -3.71 11.25
C GLY A 24 7.16 -2.49 10.89
N GLU A 25 7.88 -1.97 11.90
CA GLU A 25 8.80 -0.86 11.72
C GLU A 25 10.08 -1.35 11.04
N GLY A 26 10.28 -0.92 9.79
CA GLY A 26 11.54 -1.05 9.10
C GLY A 26 11.83 0.24 8.36
N ASP A 27 13.10 0.66 8.38
CA ASP A 27 13.55 1.92 7.80
C ASP A 27 13.81 1.74 6.30
N TRP A 28 12.73 1.48 5.55
CA TRP A 28 12.78 1.29 4.10
C TRP A 28 12.25 2.57 3.44
N GLU A 29 13.06 3.22 2.62
CA GLU A 29 12.64 4.38 1.81
C GLU A 29 11.36 4.07 0.99
N VAL A 30 11.20 2.80 0.59
CA VAL A 30 10.01 2.30 -0.12
C VAL A 30 8.75 2.31 0.76
N LEU A 31 8.86 2.05 2.07
CA LEU A 31 7.72 2.11 2.99
C LEU A 31 7.25 3.55 3.20
N GLU A 32 8.19 4.49 3.33
CA GLU A 32 7.88 5.92 3.41
C GLU A 32 7.27 6.44 2.11
N LEU A 33 7.76 5.98 0.95
CA LEU A 33 7.14 6.28 -0.34
C LEU A 33 5.70 5.74 -0.43
N ALA A 34 5.47 4.51 0.03
CA ALA A 34 4.12 3.92 0.04
C ALA A 34 3.17 4.73 0.94
N ARG A 35 3.63 5.19 2.11
CA ARG A 35 2.86 6.08 2.99
C ARG A 35 2.53 7.41 2.32
N ALA A 36 3.50 8.03 1.63
CA ALA A 36 3.27 9.26 0.88
C ALA A 36 2.17 9.09 -0.18
N TYR A 37 2.19 7.98 -0.93
CA TYR A 37 1.13 7.69 -1.90
C TYR A 37 -0.24 7.40 -1.26
N CYS A 38 -0.28 6.85 -0.04
CA CYS A 38 -1.53 6.71 0.71
C CYS A 38 -2.10 8.08 1.12
N GLU A 39 -1.25 9.02 1.54
CA GLU A 39 -1.66 10.41 1.80
C GLU A 39 -2.14 11.11 0.53
N ASP A 40 -1.47 10.91 -0.60
CA ASP A 40 -1.92 11.44 -1.89
C ASP A 40 -3.30 10.87 -2.26
N ALA A 41 -3.53 9.58 -2.03
CA ALA A 41 -4.84 8.97 -2.25
C ALA A 41 -5.94 9.64 -1.41
N ARG A 42 -5.68 9.90 -0.11
CA ARG A 42 -6.58 10.67 0.75
C ARG A 42 -6.82 12.08 0.23
N TYR A 43 -5.76 12.76 -0.20
CA TYR A 43 -5.84 14.12 -0.72
C TYR A 43 -6.73 14.19 -1.97
N TYR A 44 -6.48 13.35 -2.98
CA TYR A 44 -7.26 13.34 -4.22
C TYR A 44 -8.69 12.85 -4.01
N LEU A 45 -8.91 11.90 -3.09
CA LEU A 45 -10.24 11.45 -2.71
C LEU A 45 -11.08 12.59 -2.14
N ALA A 46 -10.50 13.37 -1.22
CA ALA A 46 -11.16 14.53 -0.62
C ALA A 46 -11.47 15.65 -1.64
N LYS A 47 -10.76 15.68 -2.79
CA LYS A 47 -11.02 16.59 -3.90
C LYS A 47 -12.04 16.05 -4.91
N GLY A 48 -12.51 14.82 -4.75
CA GLY A 48 -13.40 14.14 -5.70
C GLY A 48 -12.70 13.67 -6.98
N ASP A 49 -11.36 13.63 -6.99
CA ASP A 49 -10.58 13.04 -8.09
C ASP A 49 -10.35 11.55 -7.82
N TYR A 50 -11.39 10.76 -8.08
CA TYR A 50 -11.39 9.33 -7.79
C TYR A 50 -10.39 8.54 -8.65
N PHE A 51 -10.14 8.96 -9.89
CA PHE A 51 -9.19 8.27 -10.77
C PHE A 51 -7.76 8.39 -10.25
N THR A 52 -7.35 9.61 -9.90
CA THR A 52 -6.02 9.85 -9.32
C THR A 52 -5.90 9.19 -7.95
N ALA A 53 -6.91 9.32 -7.09
CA ALA A 53 -6.92 8.68 -5.77
C ALA A 53 -6.80 7.15 -5.85
N PHE A 54 -7.52 6.53 -6.77
CA PHE A 54 -7.44 5.09 -7.03
C PHE A 54 -6.06 4.68 -7.56
N GLY A 55 -5.46 5.49 -8.44
CA GLY A 55 -4.08 5.29 -8.89
C GLY A 55 -3.07 5.34 -7.75
N CYS A 56 -3.17 6.34 -6.88
CA CYS A 56 -2.28 6.53 -5.74
C CYS A 56 -2.34 5.33 -4.77
N ILE A 57 -3.55 4.89 -4.38
CA ILE A 57 -3.66 3.79 -3.42
C ILE A 57 -3.21 2.44 -3.99
N ASN A 58 -3.45 2.19 -5.28
CA ASN A 58 -2.95 0.98 -5.95
C ASN A 58 -1.42 0.96 -6.03
N TYR A 59 -0.80 2.13 -6.27
CA TYR A 59 0.66 2.24 -6.29
C TYR A 59 1.24 1.97 -4.89
N ALA A 60 0.63 2.52 -3.84
CA ALA A 60 1.02 2.26 -2.46
C ALA A 60 0.97 0.76 -2.11
N HIS A 61 -0.11 0.06 -2.48
CA HIS A 61 -0.21 -1.40 -2.33
C HIS A 61 0.88 -2.15 -3.10
N GLY A 62 1.12 -1.80 -4.37
CA GLY A 62 2.14 -2.44 -5.20
C GLY A 62 3.55 -2.34 -4.62
N LEU A 63 3.90 -1.20 -4.02
CA LEU A 63 5.18 -1.03 -3.33
C LEU A 63 5.33 -2.00 -2.15
N ILE A 64 4.28 -2.11 -1.32
CA ILE A 64 4.31 -2.98 -0.13
C ILE A 64 4.28 -4.46 -0.49
N ASP A 65 3.48 -4.84 -1.48
CA ASP A 65 3.48 -6.22 -1.98
C ASP A 65 4.85 -6.62 -2.53
N GLY A 66 5.55 -5.69 -3.18
CA GLY A 66 6.94 -5.87 -3.58
C GLY A 66 7.87 -6.16 -2.40
N ILE A 67 7.79 -5.36 -1.32
CA ILE A 67 8.60 -5.57 -0.10
C ILE A 67 8.26 -6.93 0.54
N LYS A 68 6.96 -7.24 0.69
CA LYS A 68 6.48 -8.52 1.25
C LYS A 68 7.08 -9.70 0.47
N GLY A 69 7.04 -9.63 -0.88
CA GLY A 69 7.62 -10.64 -1.75
C GLY A 69 9.13 -10.83 -1.57
N VAL A 70 9.88 -9.73 -1.41
CA VAL A 70 11.33 -9.79 -1.15
C VAL A 70 11.62 -10.42 0.23
N ILE A 71 10.92 -9.98 1.27
CA ILE A 71 11.08 -10.54 2.63
C ILE A 71 10.79 -12.04 2.62
N GLU A 72 9.71 -12.45 1.99
CA GLU A 72 9.32 -13.86 1.89
C GLU A 72 10.38 -14.66 1.11
N PHE A 73 10.86 -14.13 -0.03
CA PHE A 73 11.92 -14.75 -0.81
C PHE A 73 13.19 -14.98 0.02
N VAL A 74 13.64 -13.97 0.78
CA VAL A 74 14.82 -14.10 1.65
C VAL A 74 14.59 -15.12 2.76
N ARG A 75 13.41 -15.13 3.41
CA ARG A 75 13.05 -16.13 4.44
C ARG A 75 13.06 -17.55 3.89
N ARG A 76 12.57 -17.78 2.67
CA ARG A 76 12.60 -19.10 2.01
C ARG A 76 14.04 -19.58 1.75
N GLN A 77 14.94 -18.70 1.31
CA GLN A 77 16.36 -19.03 1.09
C GLN A 77 17.10 -19.41 2.37
N GLN A 78 16.75 -18.79 3.51
CA GLN A 78 17.37 -19.10 4.81
C GLN A 78 16.88 -20.42 5.41
N SER A 79 15.71 -20.91 4.99
CA SER A 79 15.06 -22.10 5.55
C SER A 79 15.44 -23.41 4.85
N GLN A 80 16.19 -23.35 3.74
CA GLN A 80 16.65 -24.54 3.01
C GLN A 80 18.00 -25.02 3.59
N PRO A 81 18.08 -26.24 4.16
CA PRO A 81 19.36 -26.80 4.58
C PRO A 81 20.23 -27.06 3.35
N ARG A 82 21.53 -26.71 3.44
CA ARG A 82 22.55 -27.01 2.42
C ARG A 82 22.75 -28.51 2.23
#